data_AF-A0A813BPY2-F1
#
_entry.id   AF-A0A813BPY2-F1
#
_cell.length_a   1.000
_cell.length_b   1.000
_cell.length_c   1.000
_cell.angle_alpha   90.00
_cell.angle_beta   90.00
_cell.angle_gamma   90.00
#
_symmetry.space_group_name_H-M   'P 1'
#
loop_
_entity.id
_entity.type
_entity.pdbx_description
1 polymer ?
#
loop_
_entity_poly.entity_id
_entity_poly.type
_entity_poly.pdbx_seq_one_letter_code
_entity_poly.pdbx_strand_id
1 'polypeptide(L)'
;ATILPTLFNLGLWLPGGDSWTKLCLGYSRQLRHLLMPQMHSQDCLKVPVPMVHLMTGCWSLELEAVKARLGLLTSLVKACPHTLWAALQTEGSWLQTVQDDLKLIRQKDDDWPELGEAHWPEWWHLINRTTARFKRRVKAALQKMHERACEDKLAGLDGSGLVLPPVCAKGTVCGSCGRQYWTQARLAVHLRDTPACLLTLRNTGRTASETAPGFGSRAWKARADEEFTLAPSCQVQDPLQPALEWRWDEVQTEDHREISLELLDKDRWCAYQDVVELLGNVFVTKALYRAEELEVVDYLDTE
;
A
#
# COMPACT_ATOMS: atom_id res chain seq x y z
N ALA A 1 -16.80 5.06 7.27
CA ALA A 1 -17.58 4.61 6.09
C ALA A 1 -16.70 4.68 4.85
N THR A 2 -16.43 3.53 4.25
CA THR A 2 -15.42 3.31 3.22
C THR A 2 -16.04 3.47 1.84
N ILE A 3 -15.71 4.53 1.09
CA ILE A 3 -16.39 4.78 -0.20
C ILE A 3 -15.86 3.85 -1.30
N LEU A 4 -14.54 3.65 -1.41
CA LEU A 4 -13.97 2.86 -2.51
C LEU A 4 -14.31 1.36 -2.48
N PRO A 5 -14.34 0.66 -1.33
CA PRO A 5 -14.77 -0.73 -1.27
C PRO A 5 -16.21 -0.97 -1.74
N THR A 6 -17.08 0.06 -1.70
CA THR A 6 -18.42 -0.03 -2.28
C THR A 6 -18.40 0.01 -3.82
N LEU A 7 -17.27 0.37 -4.42
CA LEU A 7 -17.04 0.44 -5.87
C LEU A 7 -16.21 -0.76 -6.35
N PHE A 8 -16.47 -1.96 -5.81
CA PHE A 8 -15.71 -3.18 -6.11
C PHE A 8 -15.69 -3.56 -7.62
N ASN A 9 -16.67 -3.08 -8.39
CA ASN A 9 -16.78 -3.28 -9.84
C ASN A 9 -16.35 -2.08 -10.67
N LEU A 10 -15.63 -1.10 -10.10
CA LEU A 10 -15.24 0.11 -10.82
C LEU A 10 -14.47 -0.17 -12.12
N GLY A 11 -13.69 -1.26 -12.16
CA GLY A 11 -12.98 -1.73 -13.36
C GLY A 11 -13.88 -2.23 -14.49
N LEU A 12 -15.19 -2.37 -14.27
CA LEU A 12 -16.18 -2.73 -15.31
C LEU A 12 -17.03 -1.53 -15.74
N TRP A 13 -16.92 -0.38 -15.06
CA TRP A 13 -17.79 0.76 -15.31
C TRP A 13 -17.33 1.59 -16.51
N LEU A 14 -18.30 1.97 -17.34
CA LEU A 14 -18.11 2.85 -18.49
C LEU A 14 -18.20 4.32 -18.03
N PRO A 15 -17.15 5.14 -18.25
CA PRO A 15 -17.14 6.53 -17.83
C PRO A 15 -17.94 7.39 -18.79
N GLY A 16 -19.26 7.47 -18.59
CA GLY A 16 -20.13 8.27 -19.44
C GLY A 16 -21.55 8.48 -18.89
N GLY A 17 -22.20 9.53 -19.38
CA GLY A 17 -23.58 9.88 -19.06
C GLY A 17 -23.79 10.51 -17.68
N ASP A 18 -25.02 10.96 -17.44
CA ASP A 18 -25.39 11.72 -16.24
C ASP A 18 -25.15 10.96 -14.94
N SER A 19 -25.37 9.64 -14.95
CA SER A 19 -25.15 8.78 -13.80
C SER A 19 -23.68 8.77 -13.37
N TRP A 20 -22.75 8.74 -14.33
CA TRP A 20 -21.32 8.82 -14.06
C TRP A 20 -20.94 10.18 -13.46
N THR A 21 -21.43 11.28 -14.04
CA THR A 21 -21.16 12.62 -13.50
C THR A 21 -21.68 12.79 -12.08
N LYS A 22 -22.93 12.34 -11.80
CA LYS A 22 -23.51 12.38 -10.45
C LYS A 22 -22.69 11.57 -9.45
N LEU A 23 -22.19 10.41 -9.88
CA LEU A 23 -21.35 9.54 -9.06
C LEU A 23 -20.00 10.18 -8.75
N CYS A 24 -19.31 10.78 -9.73
CA CYS A 24 -18.06 11.53 -9.49
C CYS A 24 -18.26 12.67 -8.48
N LEU A 25 -19.33 13.45 -8.65
CA LEU A 25 -19.69 14.54 -7.72
C LEU A 25 -20.01 14.00 -6.32
N GLY A 26 -20.76 12.90 -6.25
CA GLY A 26 -21.09 12.22 -5.00
C GLY A 26 -19.83 11.73 -4.28
N TYR A 27 -18.89 11.13 -5.00
CA TYR A 27 -17.61 10.70 -4.46
C TYR A 27 -16.80 11.88 -3.87
N SER A 28 -16.62 12.97 -4.61
CA SER A 28 -15.92 14.16 -4.10
C SER A 28 -16.64 14.78 -2.89
N ARG A 29 -17.97 14.73 -2.84
CA ARG A 29 -18.75 15.18 -1.68
C ARG A 29 -18.48 14.31 -0.45
N GLN A 30 -18.39 13.00 -0.62
CA GLN A 30 -18.05 12.09 0.47
C GLN A 30 -16.61 12.28 0.95
N LEU A 31 -15.66 12.54 0.05
CA LEU A 31 -14.29 12.92 0.46
C LEU A 31 -14.27 14.20 1.30
N ARG A 32 -15.10 15.20 0.96
CA ARG A 32 -15.24 16.40 1.77
C ARG A 32 -15.75 16.08 3.18
N HIS A 33 -16.67 15.13 3.32
CA HIS A 33 -17.14 14.70 4.64
C HIS A 33 -16.03 14.09 5.50
N LEU A 34 -15.00 13.48 4.90
CA LEU A 34 -13.82 12.98 5.62
C LEU A 34 -12.99 14.11 6.26
N LEU A 35 -13.10 15.35 5.77
CA LEU A 35 -12.42 16.52 6.31
C LEU A 35 -13.20 17.20 7.44
N MET A 36 -14.50 16.91 7.59
CA MET A 36 -15.37 17.55 8.60
C MET A 36 -14.94 17.33 10.05
N PRO A 37 -14.32 16.21 10.47
CA PRO A 37 -13.82 16.08 11.83
C PRO A 37 -12.63 17.01 12.14
N GLN A 38 -11.95 17.52 11.10
CA GLN A 38 -10.69 18.26 11.20
C GLN A 38 -10.85 19.75 10.89
N MET A 39 -12.00 20.14 10.36
CA MET A 39 -12.34 21.51 9.98
C MET A 39 -13.74 21.85 10.46
N HIS A 40 -14.01 23.11 10.82
CA HIS A 40 -15.39 23.52 11.10
C HIS A 40 -16.28 23.24 9.87
N SER A 41 -17.48 22.69 10.11
CA SER A 41 -18.38 22.20 9.07
C SER A 41 -18.72 23.27 8.02
N GLN A 42 -18.85 24.54 8.43
CA GLN A 42 -19.11 25.66 7.53
C GLN A 42 -17.93 26.01 6.62
N ASP A 43 -16.70 25.84 7.09
CA ASP A 43 -15.50 26.13 6.30
C ASP A 43 -15.20 24.98 5.33
N CYS A 44 -15.50 23.74 5.73
CA CYS A 44 -15.36 22.56 4.89
C CYS A 44 -16.18 22.66 3.58
N LEU A 45 -17.36 23.27 3.61
CA LEU A 45 -18.21 23.50 2.43
C LEU A 45 -17.62 24.52 1.46
N LYS A 46 -16.78 25.45 1.93
CA LYS A 46 -16.12 26.47 1.11
C LYS A 46 -14.87 25.93 0.43
N VAL A 47 -14.36 24.75 0.86
CA VAL A 47 -13.16 24.14 0.28
C VAL A 47 -13.45 23.69 -1.16
N PRO A 48 -12.71 24.24 -2.15
CA PRO A 48 -12.79 23.79 -3.54
C PRO A 48 -12.55 22.29 -3.66
N VAL A 49 -13.28 21.62 -4.57
CA VAL A 49 -13.13 20.18 -4.80
C VAL A 49 -11.68 19.75 -5.07
N PRO A 50 -10.87 20.46 -5.88
CA PRO A 50 -9.45 20.11 -6.05
C PRO A 50 -8.68 20.05 -4.73
N MET A 51 -8.91 21.01 -3.83
CA MET A 51 -8.28 21.01 -2.50
C MET A 51 -8.76 19.83 -1.66
N VAL A 52 -10.04 19.47 -1.72
CA VAL A 52 -10.54 18.27 -1.03
C VAL A 52 -9.74 17.03 -1.45
N HIS A 53 -9.50 16.86 -2.75
CA HIS A 53 -8.71 15.73 -3.25
C HIS A 53 -7.24 15.79 -2.80
N LEU A 54 -6.60 16.96 -2.87
CA LEU A 54 -5.23 17.13 -2.39
C LEU A 54 -5.09 16.85 -0.88
N MET A 55 -5.99 17.43 -0.07
CA MET A 55 -5.98 17.30 1.39
C MET A 55 -6.27 15.87 1.85
N THR A 56 -7.15 15.17 1.14
CA THR A 56 -7.43 13.75 1.41
C THR A 56 -6.42 12.82 0.73
N GLY A 57 -5.55 13.33 -0.14
CA GLY A 57 -4.68 12.56 -1.03
C GLY A 57 -5.41 11.55 -1.92
N CYS A 58 -6.74 11.68 -2.06
CA CYS A 58 -7.57 10.78 -2.84
C CYS A 58 -7.69 11.32 -4.26
N TRP A 59 -7.43 10.48 -5.27
CA TRP A 59 -7.62 10.88 -6.65
C TRP A 59 -9.09 11.10 -6.98
N SER A 60 -9.35 11.77 -8.10
CA SER A 60 -10.70 11.84 -8.65
C SER A 60 -11.20 10.44 -9.03
N LEU A 61 -12.52 10.24 -9.01
CA LEU A 61 -13.11 8.93 -9.28
C LEU A 61 -12.76 8.44 -10.68
N GLU A 62 -12.64 9.36 -11.63
CA GLU A 62 -12.23 9.08 -13.01
C GLU A 62 -10.85 8.44 -13.07
N LEU A 63 -9.87 8.99 -12.35
CA LEU A 63 -8.52 8.44 -12.31
C LEU A 63 -8.46 7.10 -11.56
N GLU A 64 -9.24 6.94 -10.49
CA GLU A 64 -9.38 5.63 -9.83
C GLU A 64 -10.03 4.60 -10.76
N ALA A 65 -10.96 5.01 -11.61
CA ALA A 65 -11.60 4.11 -12.57
C ALA A 65 -10.65 3.66 -13.68
N VAL A 66 -9.82 4.57 -14.21
CA VAL A 66 -8.73 4.22 -15.14
C VAL A 66 -7.80 3.19 -14.49
N LYS A 67 -7.36 3.44 -13.25
CA LYS A 67 -6.50 2.52 -12.50
C LYS A 67 -7.15 1.16 -12.28
N ALA A 68 -8.44 1.13 -11.93
CA ALA A 68 -9.19 -0.09 -11.73
C ALA A 68 -9.36 -0.90 -13.03
N ARG A 69 -9.72 -0.24 -14.15
CA ARG A 69 -9.85 -0.86 -15.47
C ARG A 69 -8.53 -1.44 -15.97
N LEU A 70 -7.42 -0.70 -15.87
CA LEU A 70 -6.10 -1.21 -16.24
C LEU A 70 -5.60 -2.32 -15.27
N GLY A 71 -6.04 -2.29 -14.01
CA GLY A 71 -5.86 -3.39 -13.06
C GLY A 71 -6.63 -4.66 -13.46
N LEU A 72 -7.87 -4.50 -13.94
CA LEU A 72 -8.67 -5.60 -14.49
C LEU A 72 -8.06 -6.14 -15.78
N LEU A 73 -7.64 -5.27 -16.71
CA LEU A 73 -6.92 -5.67 -17.93
C LEU A 73 -5.70 -6.53 -17.59
N THR A 74 -4.92 -6.12 -16.59
CA THR A 74 -3.78 -6.91 -16.11
C THR A 74 -4.19 -8.31 -15.68
N SER A 75 -5.30 -8.42 -14.95
CA SER A 75 -5.82 -9.70 -14.47
C SER A 75 -6.33 -10.57 -15.62
N LEU A 76 -6.99 -9.97 -16.61
CA LEU A 76 -7.45 -10.64 -17.83
C LEU A 76 -6.30 -11.17 -18.69
N VAL A 77 -5.22 -10.39 -18.84
CA VAL A 77 -4.01 -10.81 -19.56
C VAL A 77 -3.31 -11.97 -18.84
N LYS A 78 -3.34 -11.97 -17.50
CA LYS A 78 -2.70 -13.00 -16.68
C LYS A 78 -3.47 -14.32 -16.62
N ALA A 79 -4.76 -14.24 -16.33
CA ALA A 79 -5.59 -15.42 -16.13
C ALA A 79 -6.14 -15.99 -17.45
N CYS A 80 -6.18 -15.17 -18.52
CA CYS A 80 -6.73 -15.53 -19.83
C CYS A 80 -8.11 -16.26 -19.79
N PRO A 81 -9.12 -15.76 -19.06
CA PRO A 81 -10.43 -16.40 -19.03
C PRO A 81 -11.15 -16.20 -20.38
N HIS A 82 -11.15 -17.21 -21.24
CA HIS A 82 -11.71 -17.16 -22.60
C HIS A 82 -13.16 -16.66 -22.65
N THR A 83 -14.00 -17.08 -21.70
CA THR A 83 -15.42 -16.71 -21.63
C THR A 83 -15.62 -15.23 -21.35
N LEU A 84 -14.84 -14.66 -20.42
CA LEU A 84 -14.92 -13.24 -20.09
C LEU A 84 -14.35 -12.38 -21.21
N TRP A 85 -13.26 -12.81 -21.86
CA TRP A 85 -12.74 -12.14 -23.05
C TRP A 85 -13.76 -12.11 -24.19
N ALA A 86 -14.45 -13.23 -24.46
CA ALA A 86 -15.49 -13.29 -25.49
C ALA A 86 -16.67 -12.36 -25.18
N ALA A 87 -17.10 -12.28 -23.91
CA ALA A 87 -18.16 -11.36 -23.48
C ALA A 87 -17.77 -9.89 -23.69
N LEU A 88 -16.55 -9.51 -23.27
CA LEU A 88 -16.04 -8.14 -23.41
C LEU A 88 -15.82 -7.76 -24.89
N GLN A 89 -15.40 -8.71 -25.73
CA GLN A 89 -15.28 -8.52 -27.17
C GLN A 89 -16.64 -8.30 -27.85
N THR A 90 -17.68 -8.99 -27.38
CA THR A 90 -19.04 -8.87 -27.94
C THR A 90 -19.65 -7.50 -27.61
N GLU A 91 -19.44 -6.98 -26.41
CA GLU A 91 -19.96 -5.67 -26.01
C GLU A 91 -19.18 -4.51 -26.66
N GLY A 92 -17.85 -4.64 -26.78
CA GLY A 92 -16.94 -3.69 -27.45
C GLY A 92 -16.73 -2.35 -26.72
N SER A 93 -17.74 -1.82 -26.04
CA SER A 93 -17.74 -0.56 -25.28
C SER A 93 -16.64 -0.50 -24.22
N TRP A 94 -16.47 -1.60 -23.47
CA TRP A 94 -15.45 -1.70 -22.41
C TRP A 94 -14.05 -1.72 -23.01
N LEU A 95 -13.83 -2.48 -24.10
CA LEU A 95 -12.54 -2.50 -24.80
C LEU A 95 -12.17 -1.13 -25.36
N GLN A 96 -13.14 -0.42 -25.94
CA GLN A 96 -12.93 0.95 -26.40
C GLN A 96 -12.50 1.87 -25.25
N THR A 97 -13.18 1.75 -24.11
CA THR A 97 -12.83 2.52 -22.90
C THR A 97 -11.41 2.20 -22.42
N VAL A 98 -11.00 0.93 -22.44
CA VAL A 98 -9.63 0.54 -22.07
C VAL A 98 -8.60 1.08 -23.07
N GLN A 99 -8.92 1.11 -24.36
CA GLN A 99 -8.06 1.75 -25.36
C GLN A 99 -7.90 3.26 -25.09
N ASP A 100 -8.99 3.94 -24.73
CA ASP A 100 -8.97 5.35 -24.34
C ASP A 100 -8.14 5.58 -23.08
N ASP A 101 -8.22 4.68 -22.09
CA ASP A 101 -7.39 4.70 -20.88
C ASP A 101 -5.90 4.51 -21.20
N LEU A 102 -5.56 3.58 -22.11
CA LEU A 102 -4.18 3.37 -22.56
C LEU A 102 -3.66 4.58 -23.34
N LYS A 103 -4.51 5.23 -24.14
CA LYS A 103 -4.21 6.49 -24.84
C LYS A 103 -3.93 7.61 -23.85
N LEU A 104 -4.74 7.70 -22.81
CA LEU A 104 -4.62 8.70 -21.75
C LEU A 104 -3.28 8.61 -21.03
N ILE A 105 -2.83 7.40 -20.66
CA ILE A 105 -1.52 7.22 -20.00
C ILE A 105 -0.35 7.45 -20.97
N ARG A 106 -0.51 7.12 -22.25
CA ARG A 106 0.52 7.34 -23.30
C ARG A 106 0.77 8.82 -23.56
N GLN A 107 -0.27 9.66 -23.56
CA GLN A 107 -0.14 11.11 -23.77
C GLN A 107 0.75 11.83 -22.72
N LYS A 108 1.16 11.15 -21.65
CA LYS A 108 1.97 11.72 -20.56
C LYS A 108 3.38 11.15 -20.47
N ASP A 109 3.67 10.08 -21.21
CA ASP A 109 4.94 9.36 -21.16
C ASP A 109 5.15 8.66 -22.51
N ASP A 110 6.15 9.07 -23.27
CA ASP A 110 6.37 8.54 -24.63
C ASP A 110 6.93 7.10 -24.61
N ASP A 111 7.37 6.60 -23.45
CA ASP A 111 7.94 5.25 -23.28
C ASP A 111 6.88 4.13 -23.25
N TRP A 112 5.62 4.41 -23.63
CA TRP A 112 4.57 3.40 -23.73
C TRP A 112 4.48 2.84 -25.16
N PRO A 113 4.20 1.53 -25.34
CA PRO A 113 4.03 0.94 -26.67
C PRO A 113 2.94 1.65 -27.47
N GLU A 114 3.02 1.57 -28.79
CA GLU A 114 2.02 2.24 -29.62
C GLU A 114 0.62 1.63 -29.46
N LEU A 115 -0.42 2.40 -29.79
CA LEU A 115 -1.78 1.88 -29.79
C LEU A 115 -2.10 1.35 -31.18
N GLY A 116 -2.58 0.11 -31.23
CA GLY A 116 -2.97 -0.55 -32.46
C GLY A 116 -2.86 -2.06 -32.31
N GLU A 117 -3.55 -2.79 -33.18
CA GLU A 117 -3.53 -4.25 -33.20
C GLU A 117 -2.10 -4.79 -33.37
N ALA A 118 -1.30 -4.15 -34.24
CA ALA A 118 0.09 -4.52 -34.50
C ALA A 118 1.00 -4.44 -33.27
N HIS A 119 0.67 -3.58 -32.30
CA HIS A 119 1.47 -3.37 -31.08
C HIS A 119 0.88 -4.06 -29.85
N TRP A 120 -0.24 -4.77 -29.99
CA TRP A 120 -0.81 -5.55 -28.90
C TRP A 120 0.16 -6.58 -28.32
N PRO A 121 1.00 -7.30 -29.11
CA PRO A 121 2.00 -8.19 -28.54
C PRO A 121 2.96 -7.49 -27.55
N GLU A 122 3.36 -6.25 -27.84
CA GLU A 122 4.23 -5.47 -26.94
C GLU A 122 3.51 -5.11 -25.64
N TRP A 123 2.27 -4.64 -25.71
CA TRP A 123 1.42 -4.39 -24.54
C TRP A 123 1.21 -5.65 -23.71
N TRP A 124 0.88 -6.76 -24.36
CA TRP A 124 0.69 -8.05 -23.71
C TRP A 124 1.96 -8.49 -22.98
N HIS A 125 3.13 -8.39 -23.62
CA HIS A 125 4.41 -8.73 -22.99
C HIS A 125 4.72 -7.78 -21.82
N LEU A 126 4.49 -6.48 -21.96
CA LEU A 126 4.69 -5.50 -20.88
C LEU A 126 3.84 -5.83 -19.65
N ILE A 127 2.55 -6.05 -19.86
CA ILE A 127 1.56 -6.36 -18.80
C ILE A 127 1.84 -7.71 -18.17
N ASN A 128 2.08 -8.74 -19.00
CA ASN A 128 2.26 -10.11 -18.53
C ASN A 128 3.64 -10.32 -17.88
N ARG A 129 4.73 -9.94 -18.53
CA ARG A 129 6.08 -10.22 -17.99
C ARG A 129 6.48 -9.26 -16.87
N THR A 130 5.98 -8.03 -16.89
CA THR A 130 6.40 -6.98 -15.94
C THR A 130 5.23 -6.32 -15.21
N THR A 131 4.26 -7.11 -14.74
CA THR A 131 3.03 -6.63 -14.09
C THR A 131 3.25 -5.56 -13.01
N ALA A 132 4.21 -5.78 -12.10
CA ALA A 132 4.49 -4.81 -11.03
C ALA A 132 5.06 -3.49 -11.58
N ARG A 133 5.86 -3.54 -12.66
CA ARG A 133 6.37 -2.35 -13.35
C ARG A 133 5.24 -1.62 -14.07
N PHE A 134 4.38 -2.35 -14.79
CA PHE A 134 3.20 -1.79 -15.45
C PHE A 134 2.31 -1.03 -14.46
N LYS A 135 1.90 -1.68 -13.35
CA LYS A 135 1.06 -1.05 -12.31
C LYS A 135 1.72 0.19 -11.69
N ARG A 136 3.02 0.15 -11.43
CA ARG A 136 3.77 1.31 -10.90
C ARG A 136 3.79 2.47 -11.90
N ARG A 137 4.05 2.22 -13.18
CA ARG A 137 4.05 3.24 -14.23
C ARG A 137 2.67 3.86 -14.42
N VAL A 138 1.60 3.04 -14.47
CA VAL A 138 0.21 3.53 -14.52
C VAL A 138 -0.07 4.44 -13.31
N LYS A 139 0.27 3.99 -12.10
CA LYS A 139 0.08 4.79 -10.88
C LYS A 139 0.81 6.13 -10.96
N ALA A 140 2.06 6.13 -11.41
CA ALA A 140 2.86 7.34 -11.54
C ALA A 140 2.29 8.32 -12.58
N ALA A 141 1.83 7.82 -13.72
CA ALA A 141 1.18 8.63 -14.75
C ALA A 141 -0.10 9.29 -14.23
N LEU A 142 -0.97 8.53 -13.58
CA LEU A 142 -2.23 9.03 -13.02
C LEU A 142 -2.01 10.01 -11.86
N GLN A 143 -0.99 9.80 -11.02
CA GLN A 143 -0.60 10.75 -9.98
C GLN A 143 -0.21 12.11 -10.58
N LYS A 144 0.66 12.12 -11.60
CA LYS A 144 1.06 13.36 -12.29
C LYS A 144 -0.14 14.08 -12.92
N MET A 145 -1.10 13.31 -13.46
CA MET A 145 -2.34 13.88 -14.01
C MET A 145 -3.22 14.49 -12.92
N HIS A 146 -3.32 13.81 -11.77
CA HIS A 146 -4.08 14.29 -10.63
C HIS A 146 -3.53 15.63 -10.12
N GLU A 147 -2.22 15.70 -9.90
CA GLU A 147 -1.52 16.90 -9.43
C GLU A 147 -1.77 18.08 -10.38
N ARG A 148 -1.51 17.90 -11.69
CA ARG A 148 -1.75 18.94 -12.70
C ARG A 148 -3.21 19.38 -12.77
N ALA A 149 -4.15 18.43 -12.77
CA ALA A 149 -5.58 18.76 -12.82
C ALA A 149 -6.06 19.52 -11.58
N CYS A 150 -5.42 19.30 -10.43
CA CYS A 150 -5.67 20.08 -9.22
C CYS A 150 -5.03 21.46 -9.31
N GLU A 151 -3.78 21.57 -9.76
CA GLU A 151 -3.06 22.82 -9.97
C GLU A 151 -3.80 23.74 -10.96
N ASP A 152 -4.18 23.24 -12.13
CA ASP A 152 -4.89 24.00 -13.17
C ASP A 152 -6.22 24.58 -12.64
N LYS A 153 -6.97 23.77 -11.89
CA LYS A 153 -8.25 24.19 -11.29
C LYS A 153 -8.05 25.16 -10.13
N LEU A 154 -6.91 25.12 -9.44
CA LEU A 154 -6.59 26.02 -8.34
C LEU A 154 -6.02 27.35 -8.83
N ALA A 155 -5.19 27.35 -9.87
CA ALA A 155 -4.70 28.56 -10.51
C ALA A 155 -5.87 29.42 -11.04
N GLY A 156 -6.95 28.79 -11.50
CA GLY A 156 -8.18 29.49 -11.86
C GLY A 156 -8.93 30.15 -10.69
N LEU A 157 -8.54 29.87 -9.44
CA LEU A 157 -9.16 30.39 -8.22
C LEU A 157 -8.30 31.44 -7.50
N ASP A 158 -7.12 31.80 -8.03
CA ASP A 158 -6.12 32.70 -7.39
C ASP A 158 -6.61 34.13 -7.05
N GLY A 159 -7.85 34.50 -7.39
CA GLY A 159 -8.48 35.74 -6.93
C GLY A 159 -9.18 35.67 -5.57
N SER A 160 -9.25 34.50 -4.92
CA SER A 160 -10.17 34.27 -3.78
C SER A 160 -9.53 34.26 -2.39
N GLY A 161 -8.22 34.55 -2.25
CA GLY A 161 -7.56 34.65 -0.94
C GLY A 161 -7.61 33.37 -0.10
N LEU A 162 -7.81 32.22 -0.75
CA LEU A 162 -7.85 30.91 -0.11
C LEU A 162 -6.46 30.52 0.36
N VAL A 163 -6.15 30.79 1.63
CA VAL A 163 -5.00 30.20 2.31
C VAL A 163 -5.29 28.72 2.45
N LEU A 164 -4.44 27.88 1.82
CA LEU A 164 -4.45 26.43 2.03
C LEU A 164 -4.35 26.15 3.54
N PRO A 165 -5.39 25.59 4.18
CA PRO A 165 -5.23 25.14 5.55
C PRO A 165 -4.10 24.11 5.57
N PRO A 166 -3.17 24.16 6.55
CA PRO A 166 -2.14 23.14 6.69
C PRO A 166 -2.85 21.78 6.72
N VAL A 167 -2.39 20.85 5.87
CA VAL A 167 -2.98 19.51 5.65
C VAL A 167 -3.59 18.98 6.95
N CYS A 168 -4.92 18.99 7.03
CA CYS A 168 -5.67 18.93 8.29
C CYS A 168 -5.64 17.57 9.00
N ALA A 169 -5.08 16.54 8.39
CA ALA A 169 -5.00 15.22 8.99
C ALA A 169 -3.62 15.04 9.65
N LYS A 170 -3.61 14.72 10.94
CA LYS A 170 -2.40 14.19 11.61
C LYS A 170 -2.47 12.66 11.55
N GLY A 171 -1.91 12.07 10.50
CA GLY A 171 -1.62 10.65 10.46
C GLY A 171 -0.49 10.26 11.42
N THR A 172 -0.38 8.97 11.74
CA THR A 172 0.70 8.41 12.56
C THR A 172 1.99 8.30 11.74
N VAL A 173 3.10 8.86 12.21
CA VAL A 173 4.37 8.85 11.49
C VAL A 173 5.21 7.65 11.92
N CYS A 174 5.78 6.91 10.96
CA CYS A 174 6.81 5.94 11.28
C CYS A 174 8.08 6.69 11.68
N GLY A 175 8.48 6.58 12.95
CA GLY A 175 9.66 7.28 13.47
C GLY A 175 10.98 6.87 12.81
N SER A 176 11.05 5.73 12.12
CA SER A 176 12.24 5.30 11.38
C SER A 176 12.29 5.90 9.99
N CYS A 177 11.32 5.63 9.13
CA CYS A 177 11.38 6.11 7.75
C CYS A 177 10.81 7.51 7.55
N GLY A 178 10.22 8.14 8.58
CA GLY A 178 9.64 9.48 8.50
C GLY A 178 8.39 9.59 7.62
N ARG A 179 7.80 8.46 7.20
CA ARG A 179 6.55 8.44 6.43
C ARG A 179 5.34 8.55 7.34
N GLN A 180 4.40 9.41 6.99
CA GLN A 180 3.10 9.51 7.60
C GLN A 180 2.18 8.43 7.03
N TYR A 181 1.60 7.64 7.93
CA TYR A 181 0.56 6.67 7.65
C TYR A 181 -0.73 7.18 8.29
N TRP A 182 -1.77 7.27 7.50
CA TRP A 182 -3.00 7.93 7.93
C TRP A 182 -3.86 7.10 8.89
N THR A 183 -3.46 5.86 9.18
CA THR A 183 -4.13 4.94 10.11
C THR A 183 -3.09 4.13 10.87
N GLN A 184 -3.37 3.74 12.12
CA GLN A 184 -2.50 2.84 12.86
C GLN A 184 -2.38 1.47 12.16
N ALA A 185 -3.46 1.00 11.54
CA ALA A 185 -3.48 -0.27 10.81
C ALA A 185 -2.45 -0.30 9.65
N ARG A 186 -2.38 0.76 8.85
CA ARG A 186 -1.37 0.90 7.77
C ARG A 186 0.05 1.04 8.29
N LEU A 187 0.25 1.76 9.40
CA LEU A 187 1.56 1.79 10.05
C LEU A 187 1.97 0.39 10.52
N ALA A 188 1.06 -0.37 11.14
CA ALA A 188 1.32 -1.74 11.57
C ALA A 188 1.67 -2.66 10.40
N VAL A 189 0.93 -2.59 9.29
CA VAL A 189 1.25 -3.31 8.05
C VAL A 189 2.64 -2.94 7.54
N HIS A 190 2.97 -1.64 7.50
CA HIS A 190 4.30 -1.18 7.09
C HIS A 190 5.41 -1.74 7.98
N LEU A 191 5.25 -1.68 9.31
CA LEU A 191 6.26 -2.17 10.24
C LEU A 191 6.47 -3.68 10.14
N ARG A 192 5.41 -4.44 9.84
CA ARG A 192 5.49 -5.88 9.56
C ARG A 192 6.23 -6.15 8.23
N ASP A 193 5.88 -5.41 7.18
CA ASP A 193 6.40 -5.65 5.83
C ASP A 193 7.80 -5.03 5.62
N THR A 194 8.28 -4.17 6.54
CA THR A 194 9.58 -3.48 6.46
C THR A 194 10.42 -3.69 7.73
N PRO A 195 11.08 -4.85 7.89
CA PRO A 195 11.85 -5.19 9.09
C PRO A 195 12.91 -4.15 9.46
N ALA A 196 13.55 -3.52 8.46
CA ALA A 196 14.55 -2.47 8.66
C ALA A 196 14.00 -1.26 9.46
N CYS A 197 12.74 -0.89 9.24
CA CYS A 197 12.11 0.19 10.00
C CYS A 197 11.89 -0.21 11.46
N LEU A 198 11.44 -1.44 11.68
CA LEU A 198 11.19 -1.98 13.01
C LEU A 198 12.49 -2.11 13.83
N LEU A 199 13.56 -2.62 13.20
CA LEU A 199 14.90 -2.68 13.80
C LEU A 199 15.42 -1.30 14.17
N THR A 200 15.27 -0.30 13.29
CA THR A 200 15.72 1.06 13.57
C THR A 200 14.97 1.68 14.75
N LEU A 201 13.65 1.47 14.84
CA LEU A 201 12.85 1.94 15.98
C LEU A 201 13.30 1.27 17.29
N ARG A 202 13.54 -0.04 17.26
CA ARG A 202 14.02 -0.80 18.41
C ARG A 202 15.40 -0.35 18.87
N ASN A 203 16.35 -0.19 17.93
CA ASN A 203 17.71 0.27 18.23
C ASN A 203 17.76 1.70 18.78
N THR A 204 16.78 2.54 18.44
CA THR A 204 16.65 3.90 18.97
C THR A 204 15.81 3.99 20.24
N GLY A 205 15.40 2.84 20.81
CA GLY A 205 14.62 2.79 22.05
C GLY A 205 13.20 3.33 21.92
N ARG A 206 12.66 3.41 20.69
CA ARG A 206 11.29 3.90 20.46
C ARG A 206 10.29 2.75 20.62
N THR A 207 9.68 2.68 21.79
CA THR A 207 8.58 1.76 22.10
C THR A 207 7.24 2.47 22.08
N ALA A 208 6.16 1.71 21.85
CA ALA A 208 4.81 2.22 22.06
C ALA A 208 4.51 2.23 23.57
N SER A 209 3.80 3.26 24.05
CA SER A 209 3.38 3.34 25.46
C SER A 209 2.30 2.31 25.83
N GLU A 210 1.56 1.83 24.83
CA GLU A 210 0.48 0.86 24.98
C GLU A 210 0.61 -0.24 23.94
N THR A 211 0.23 -1.46 24.33
CA THR A 211 0.18 -2.59 23.40
C THR A 211 -1.09 -2.49 22.57
N ALA A 212 -0.95 -2.36 21.25
CA ALA A 212 -2.09 -2.35 20.35
C ALA A 212 -2.74 -3.74 20.24
N PRO A 213 -4.03 -3.83 19.86
CA PRO A 213 -4.66 -5.11 19.59
C PRO A 213 -3.88 -5.94 18.57
N GLY A 214 -3.77 -7.25 18.82
CA GLY A 214 -3.04 -8.17 17.95
C GLY A 214 -3.52 -8.11 16.50
N PHE A 215 -2.58 -8.21 15.56
CA PHE A 215 -2.85 -8.10 14.13
C PHE A 215 -3.90 -9.13 13.69
N GLY A 216 -4.96 -8.69 12.99
CA GLY A 216 -6.05 -9.56 12.54
C GLY A 216 -7.11 -9.91 13.60
N SER A 217 -6.94 -9.49 14.86
CA SER A 217 -7.97 -9.60 15.91
C SER A 217 -9.24 -8.82 15.55
N ARG A 218 -10.37 -9.14 16.19
CA ARG A 218 -11.63 -8.37 15.99
C ARG A 218 -11.47 -6.91 16.36
N ALA A 219 -10.78 -6.62 17.46
CA ALA A 219 -10.49 -5.25 17.90
C ALA A 219 -9.57 -4.51 16.90
N TRP A 220 -8.60 -5.20 16.31
CA TRP A 220 -7.77 -4.63 15.24
C TRP A 220 -8.60 -4.29 14.00
N LYS A 221 -9.48 -5.19 13.55
CA LYS A 221 -10.35 -4.96 12.38
C LYS A 221 -11.33 -3.80 12.62
N ALA A 222 -11.97 -3.76 13.78
CA ALA A 222 -12.88 -2.66 14.15
C ALA A 222 -12.15 -1.31 14.12
N ARG A 223 -10.97 -1.22 14.74
CA ARG A 223 -10.15 0.01 14.69
C ARG A 223 -9.69 0.35 13.27
N ALA A 224 -9.29 -0.64 12.48
CA ALA A 224 -8.88 -0.43 11.09
C ALA A 224 -10.03 0.13 10.23
N ASP A 225 -11.26 -0.31 10.48
CA ASP A 225 -12.47 0.18 9.81
C ASP A 225 -12.85 1.60 10.26
N GLU A 226 -12.71 1.89 11.56
CA GLU A 226 -12.94 3.22 12.14
C GLU A 226 -11.94 4.27 11.66
N GLU A 227 -10.65 3.92 11.67
CA GLU A 227 -9.56 4.80 11.25
C GLU A 227 -9.38 4.84 9.73
N PHE A 228 -10.05 3.98 8.95
CA PHE A 228 -9.76 3.82 7.54
C PHE A 228 -9.80 5.13 6.76
N THR A 229 -8.73 5.39 6.02
CA THR A 229 -8.67 6.48 5.05
C THR A 229 -7.93 6.08 3.80
N LEU A 230 -8.37 6.68 2.69
CA LEU A 230 -7.84 6.44 1.36
C LEU A 230 -6.54 7.20 1.10
N ALA A 231 -6.20 8.18 1.95
CA ALA A 231 -5.02 9.00 1.81
C ALA A 231 -3.73 8.14 1.68
N PRO A 232 -2.89 8.33 0.65
CA PRO A 232 -1.64 7.59 0.48
C PRO A 232 -0.60 8.09 1.48
N SER A 233 0.26 7.21 1.98
CA SER A 233 1.35 7.62 2.86
C SER A 233 2.27 8.64 2.18
N CYS A 234 2.61 9.73 2.88
CA CYS A 234 3.53 10.76 2.40
C CYS A 234 4.80 10.81 3.26
N GLN A 235 5.91 11.25 2.67
CA GLN A 235 7.14 11.51 3.43
C GLN A 235 6.98 12.85 4.15
N VAL A 236 7.11 12.87 5.48
CA VAL A 236 6.91 14.10 6.29
C VAL A 236 8.12 14.45 7.16
N GLN A 237 9.00 13.50 7.43
CA GLN A 237 10.22 13.67 8.21
C GLN A 237 11.38 12.99 7.48
N ASP A 238 12.61 13.45 7.72
CA ASP A 238 13.78 12.75 7.20
C ASP A 238 13.92 11.37 7.87
N PRO A 239 14.31 10.33 7.12
CA PRO A 239 14.56 9.02 7.70
C PRO A 239 15.64 9.10 8.78
N LEU A 240 15.44 8.38 9.88
CA LEU A 240 16.54 8.10 10.81
C LEU A 240 17.63 7.33 10.06
N GLN A 241 18.88 7.69 10.31
CA GLN A 241 20.03 6.91 9.86
C GLN A 241 19.85 5.48 10.39
N PRO A 242 19.84 4.46 9.52
CA PRO A 242 19.71 3.09 9.98
C PRO A 242 20.89 2.78 10.88
N ALA A 243 20.60 2.38 12.12
CA ALA A 243 21.63 1.80 12.97
C ALA A 243 22.09 0.51 12.28
N LEU A 244 23.31 0.54 11.73
CA LEU A 244 23.92 -0.57 10.99
C LEU A 244 24.20 -1.79 11.88
N GLU A 245 24.09 -1.64 13.20
CA GLU A 245 24.32 -2.72 14.15
C GLU A 245 23.02 -3.50 14.40
N TRP A 246 23.03 -4.75 13.94
CA TRP A 246 22.04 -5.74 14.31
C TRP A 246 22.22 -6.04 15.81
N ARG A 247 21.25 -5.62 16.62
CA ARG A 247 21.31 -5.76 18.08
C ARG A 247 20.18 -6.67 18.55
N TRP A 248 20.55 -7.83 19.08
CA TRP A 248 19.60 -8.68 19.78
C TRP A 248 19.04 -7.96 20.99
N ASP A 249 17.78 -8.24 21.33
CA ASP A 249 17.17 -7.71 22.55
C ASP A 249 17.67 -8.55 23.73
N GLU A 250 17.38 -8.11 24.94
CA GLU A 250 17.81 -8.81 26.14
C GLU A 250 17.29 -10.25 26.18
N VAL A 251 16.06 -10.49 25.68
CA VAL A 251 15.46 -11.82 25.61
C VAL A 251 16.21 -12.70 24.61
N GLN A 252 16.39 -12.25 23.37
CA GLN A 252 17.15 -12.97 22.33
C GLN A 252 18.62 -13.17 22.73
N THR A 253 19.22 -12.22 23.43
CA THR A 253 20.59 -12.32 23.93
C THR A 253 20.69 -13.39 25.01
N GLU A 254 19.74 -13.42 25.94
CA GLU A 254 19.69 -14.45 26.99
C GLU A 254 19.35 -15.82 26.41
N ASP A 255 18.41 -15.90 25.48
CA ASP A 255 18.02 -17.13 24.78
C ASP A 255 19.20 -17.72 24.00
N HIS A 256 19.90 -16.90 23.22
CA HIS A 256 21.11 -17.36 22.55
C HIS A 256 22.21 -17.75 23.54
N ARG A 257 22.38 -17.00 24.63
CA ARG A 257 23.39 -17.32 25.64
C ARG A 257 23.11 -18.68 26.28
N GLU A 258 21.86 -18.96 26.63
CA GLU A 258 21.45 -20.27 27.15
C GLU A 258 21.67 -21.38 26.13
N ILE A 259 21.25 -21.20 24.87
CA ILE A 259 21.51 -22.15 23.78
C ILE A 259 23.02 -22.41 23.65
N SER A 260 23.82 -21.35 23.65
CA SER A 260 25.29 -21.44 23.53
C SER A 260 25.91 -22.16 24.72
N LEU A 261 25.41 -21.92 25.93
CA LEU A 261 25.89 -22.59 27.15
C LEU A 261 25.60 -24.09 27.08
N GLU A 262 24.38 -24.49 26.74
CA GLU A 262 24.00 -25.90 26.59
C GLU A 262 24.78 -26.60 25.47
N LEU A 263 25.07 -25.90 24.37
CA LEU A 263 25.87 -26.42 23.27
C LEU A 263 27.36 -26.59 23.63
N LEU A 264 27.91 -25.66 24.41
CA LEU A 264 29.33 -25.62 24.79
C LEU A 264 29.65 -26.43 26.06
N ASP A 265 28.65 -26.75 26.90
CA ASP A 265 28.85 -27.56 28.12
C ASP A 265 29.25 -29.02 27.80
N LYS A 266 28.94 -29.49 26.59
CA LYS A 266 29.40 -30.79 26.11
C LYS A 266 30.71 -30.69 25.34
N ASP A 267 31.77 -31.30 25.89
CA ASP A 267 33.08 -31.43 25.25
C ASP A 267 33.02 -32.07 23.85
N ARG A 268 32.02 -32.93 23.59
CA ARG A 268 31.85 -33.67 22.33
C ARG A 268 30.46 -34.30 22.24
N TRP A 269 29.90 -34.25 21.04
CA TRP A 269 28.60 -34.85 20.69
C TRP A 269 28.82 -36.25 20.12
N CYS A 270 28.09 -37.25 20.62
CA CYS A 270 28.24 -38.64 20.18
C CYS A 270 27.50 -38.93 18.88
N ALA A 271 26.35 -38.28 18.68
CA ALA A 271 25.58 -38.34 17.44
C ALA A 271 24.95 -36.97 17.11
N TYR A 272 24.71 -36.73 15.82
CA TYR A 272 23.97 -35.55 15.34
C TYR A 272 22.56 -35.47 15.93
N GLN A 273 21.88 -36.61 16.10
CA GLN A 273 20.58 -36.68 16.76
C GLN A 273 20.57 -36.04 18.15
N ASP A 274 21.66 -36.15 18.91
CA ASP A 274 21.74 -35.61 20.27
C ASP A 274 21.71 -34.07 20.27
N VAL A 275 22.29 -33.45 19.24
CA VAL A 275 22.27 -31.99 19.04
C VAL A 275 20.86 -31.54 18.63
N VAL A 276 20.24 -32.25 17.68
CA VAL A 276 18.88 -31.94 17.21
C VAL A 276 17.86 -32.09 18.34
N GLU A 277 17.98 -33.13 19.18
CA GLU A 277 17.08 -33.32 20.32
C GLU A 277 17.27 -32.23 21.38
N LEU A 278 18.51 -31.83 21.67
CA LEU A 278 18.80 -30.72 22.58
C LEU A 278 18.19 -29.42 22.06
N LEU A 279 18.48 -29.05 20.81
CA LEU A 279 17.94 -27.83 20.19
C LEU A 279 16.41 -27.88 20.13
N GLY A 280 15.83 -29.02 19.81
CA GLY A 280 14.38 -29.24 19.85
C GLY A 280 13.79 -28.97 21.23
N ASN A 281 14.43 -29.47 22.30
CA ASN A 281 13.99 -29.22 23.67
C ASN A 281 14.12 -27.74 24.07
N VAL A 282 15.19 -27.06 23.66
CA VAL A 282 15.35 -25.62 23.91
C VAL A 282 14.33 -24.79 23.12
N PHE A 283 14.00 -25.18 21.90
CA PHE A 283 12.97 -24.48 21.11
C PHE A 283 11.55 -24.76 21.59
N VAL A 284 11.31 -25.89 22.25
CA VAL A 284 10.03 -26.16 22.94
C VAL A 284 9.85 -25.22 24.15
N THR A 285 10.93 -24.91 24.86
CA THR A 285 10.88 -23.97 26.00
C THR A 285 10.95 -22.52 25.57
N LYS A 286 11.56 -22.22 24.42
CA LYS A 286 11.76 -20.88 23.87
C LYS A 286 11.26 -20.80 22.43
N ALA A 287 10.07 -20.22 22.26
CA ALA A 287 9.41 -20.16 20.96
C ALA A 287 10.19 -19.28 19.96
N LEU A 288 10.88 -19.92 19.02
CA LEU A 288 11.43 -19.27 17.83
C LEU A 288 10.32 -18.92 16.83
N TYR A 289 10.58 -17.97 15.94
CA TYR A 289 9.75 -17.82 14.75
C TYR A 289 10.04 -18.95 13.77
N ARG A 290 9.01 -19.43 13.08
CA ARG A 290 9.09 -20.53 12.09
C ARG A 290 10.21 -20.40 11.05
N ALA A 291 10.59 -19.17 10.69
CA ALA A 291 11.68 -18.91 9.75
C ALA A 291 13.06 -19.22 10.35
N GLU A 292 13.25 -18.93 11.64
CA GLU A 292 14.48 -19.18 12.39
C GLU A 292 14.65 -20.68 12.64
N GLU A 293 13.55 -21.40 12.94
CA GLU A 293 13.56 -22.88 13.02
C GLU A 293 14.07 -23.50 11.72
N LEU A 294 13.61 -22.99 10.57
CA LEU A 294 13.98 -23.52 9.25
C LEU A 294 15.44 -23.21 8.91
N GLU A 295 15.96 -22.03 9.22
CA GLU A 295 17.37 -21.68 8.98
C GLU A 295 18.33 -22.55 9.81
N VAL A 296 17.99 -22.84 11.07
CA VAL A 296 18.79 -23.74 11.92
C VAL A 296 18.80 -25.16 11.36
N VAL A 297 17.64 -25.68 10.93
CA VAL A 297 17.55 -27.01 10.32
C VAL A 297 18.33 -27.09 9.01
N ASP A 298 18.21 -26.07 8.14
CA ASP A 298 18.90 -26.03 6.84
C ASP A 298 20.43 -25.99 7.02
N TYR A 299 20.92 -25.24 8.01
CA TYR A 299 22.35 -25.20 8.36
C TYR A 299 22.86 -26.57 8.83
N LEU A 300 22.09 -27.24 9.69
CA LEU A 300 22.46 -28.54 10.25
C LEU A 300 22.39 -29.68 9.21
N ASP A 301 21.53 -29.58 8.20
CA ASP A 301 21.43 -30.57 7.11
C ASP A 301 22.53 -30.40 6.02
N THR A 302 23.27 -29.28 6.02
CA THR A 302 24.35 -29.01 5.05
C THR A 302 25.75 -29.45 5.45
N GLU A 303 25.95 -29.99 6.67
CA GLU A 303 27.21 -30.64 7.13
C GLU A 303 27.06 -32.15 7.32
#